data_AF-A0A951J7Q7-F1
#
_entry.id   AF-A0A951J7Q7-F1
#
_cell.length_a   1.000
_cell.length_b   1.000
_cell.length_c   1.000
_cell.angle_alpha   90.00
_cell.angle_beta   90.00
_cell.angle_gamma   90.00
#
_symmetry.space_group_name_H-M   'P 1'
#
loop_
_entity.id
_entity.type
_entity.pdbx_description
1 polymer ?
#
loop_
_entity_poly.entity_id
_entity_poly.type
_entity_poly.pdbx_seq_one_letter_code
_entity_poly.pdbx_strand_id
1 'polypeptide(L)'
;YPPPITHPENFYGFIGVALAWQFAFIIISRDVLRYRLLMLPAIFEKLAFGVAAWILFLQERIAMVVVGAASVDIALAVLFFVAYRLARPPA
;
A
#
# COMPACT_ATOMS: atom_id res chain seq x y z
N TYR A 1 2.20 2.27 -28.43
CA TYR A 1 1.97 0.90 -27.92
C TYR A 1 2.72 0.80 -26.60
N PRO A 2 2.11 0.41 -25.48
CA PRO A 2 2.88 0.22 -24.25
C PRO A 2 3.91 -0.90 -24.49
N PRO A 3 5.12 -0.80 -23.93
CA PRO A 3 6.11 -1.86 -24.07
C PRO A 3 5.52 -3.18 -23.54
N PRO A 4 5.88 -4.33 -24.15
CA PRO A 4 5.43 -5.64 -23.67
C PRO A 4 5.78 -5.86 -22.20
N ILE A 5 4.92 -6.55 -21.46
CA ILE A 5 5.22 -7.01 -20.10
C ILE A 5 6.29 -8.09 -20.20
N THR A 6 7.53 -7.78 -19.82
CA THR A 6 8.67 -8.70 -19.93
C THR A 6 8.79 -9.69 -18.76
N HIS A 7 8.17 -9.38 -17.62
CA HIS A 7 8.13 -10.23 -16.42
C HIS A 7 6.68 -10.40 -15.93
N PRO A 8 5.88 -11.25 -16.59
CA PRO A 8 4.46 -11.42 -16.27
C PRO A 8 4.24 -11.92 -14.84
N GLU A 9 5.11 -12.78 -14.31
CA GLU A 9 5.05 -13.29 -12.94
C GLU A 9 5.15 -12.18 -11.90
N ASN A 10 6.01 -11.18 -12.13
CA ASN A 10 6.12 -10.02 -11.24
C ASN A 10 4.89 -9.12 -11.35
N PHE A 11 4.38 -8.92 -12.57
CA PHE A 11 3.20 -8.09 -12.82
C PHE A 11 1.95 -8.69 -12.16
N TYR A 12 1.61 -9.93 -12.49
CA TYR A 12 0.43 -10.60 -11.94
C TYR A 12 0.59 -10.95 -10.47
N GLY A 13 1.80 -11.28 -10.02
CA GLY A 13 2.11 -11.48 -8.60
C GLY A 13 1.85 -10.23 -7.78
N PHE A 14 2.34 -9.06 -8.24
CA PHE A 14 2.09 -7.78 -7.59
C PHE A 14 0.60 -7.44 -7.53
N ILE A 15 -0.11 -7.55 -8.65
CA ILE A 15 -1.56 -7.28 -8.70
C ILE A 15 -2.33 -8.23 -7.77
N GLY A 16 -1.99 -9.53 -7.78
CA GLY A 16 -2.63 -10.53 -6.93
C GLY A 16 -2.43 -10.24 -5.44
N VAL A 17 -1.21 -9.91 -5.03
CA VAL A 17 -0.89 -9.55 -3.64
C VAL A 17 -1.58 -8.24 -3.24
N ALA A 18 -1.56 -7.22 -4.10
CA ALA A 18 -2.24 -5.94 -3.86
C ALA A 18 -3.75 -6.14 -3.66
N LEU A 19 -4.39 -6.97 -4.50
CA LEU A 19 -5.80 -7.32 -4.35
C LEU A 19 -6.08 -8.08 -3.06
N ALA A 20 -5.24 -9.04 -2.68
CA ALA A 20 -5.38 -9.78 -1.42
C ALA A 20 -5.36 -8.83 -0.21
N TRP A 21 -4.47 -7.83 -0.22
CA TRP A 21 -4.43 -6.80 0.82
C TRP A 21 -5.67 -5.91 0.85
N GLN A 22 -6.33 -5.62 -0.27
CA GLN A 22 -7.61 -4.91 -0.25
C GLN A 22 -8.66 -5.64 0.59
N PHE A 23 -8.73 -6.97 0.51
CA PHE A 23 -9.61 -7.77 1.37
C PHE A 23 -9.20 -7.66 2.84
N ALA A 24 -7.90 -7.70 3.14
CA ALA A 24 -7.42 -7.50 4.51
C ALA A 24 -7.81 -6.11 5.06
N PHE A 25 -7.73 -5.05 4.25
CA PHE A 25 -8.14 -3.70 4.64
C PHE A 25 -9.63 -3.62 4.94
N ILE A 26 -10.49 -4.30 4.16
CA ILE A 26 -11.92 -4.42 4.44
C ILE A 26 -12.16 -5.15 5.77
N ILE A 27 -11.39 -6.20 6.08
CA ILE A 27 -11.52 -6.92 7.35
C ILE A 27 -11.12 -6.01 8.52
N ILE A 28 -9.99 -5.30 8.40
CA ILE A 28 -9.52 -4.33 9.41
C ILE A 28 -10.60 -3.27 9.65
N SER A 29 -11.25 -2.78 8.60
CA SER A 29 -12.27 -1.73 8.73
C SER A 29 -13.55 -2.19 9.44
N ARG A 30 -13.79 -3.51 9.55
CA ARG A 30 -14.95 -4.04 10.30
C ARG A 30 -14.77 -3.97 11.81
N ASP A 31 -13.54 -4.10 12.30
CA ASP A 31 -13.22 -4.03 13.72
C ASP A 31 -11.79 -3.53 13.92
N VAL A 32 -11.67 -2.20 13.90
CA VAL A 32 -10.40 -1.48 13.97
C VAL A 32 -9.67 -1.72 15.29
N LEU A 33 -10.40 -1.91 16.39
CA LEU A 33 -9.80 -2.19 17.70
C LEU A 33 -9.21 -3.60 17.75
N ARG A 34 -9.97 -4.60 17.28
CA ARG A 34 -9.51 -6.00 17.25
C ARG A 34 -8.32 -6.20 16.32
N TYR A 35 -8.35 -5.56 15.16
CA TYR A 35 -7.31 -5.73 14.12
C TYR A 35 -6.24 -4.65 14.13
N ARG A 36 -6.15 -3.87 15.21
CA ARG A 36 -5.19 -2.77 15.37
C ARG A 36 -3.78 -3.15 14.96
N LEU A 37 -3.26 -4.30 15.41
CA LEU A 37 -1.89 -4.71 15.10
C LEU A 37 -1.67 -5.00 13.60
N LEU A 38 -2.70 -5.39 12.84
CA LEU A 38 -2.61 -5.59 11.39
C LEU A 38 -2.45 -4.28 10.62
N MET A 39 -2.68 -3.12 11.25
CA MET A 39 -2.37 -1.83 10.63
C MET A 39 -0.87 -1.60 10.46
N LEU A 40 -0.02 -2.20 11.31
CA LEU A 40 1.44 -2.06 11.20
C LEU A 40 1.99 -2.66 9.89
N PRO A 41 1.70 -3.92 9.53
CA PRO A 41 2.11 -4.45 8.23
C PRO A 41 1.39 -3.76 7.07
N ALA A 42 0.17 -3.25 7.24
CA ALA A 42 -0.49 -2.43 6.21
C ALA A 42 0.29 -1.13 5.92
N ILE A 43 0.79 -0.44 6.94
CA ILE A 43 1.67 0.73 6.78
C ILE A 43 2.93 0.33 6.01
N PHE A 44 3.56 -0.79 6.38
CA PHE A 44 4.77 -1.26 5.72
C PHE A 44 4.54 -1.61 4.24
N GLU A 45 3.45 -2.31 3.93
CA GLU A 45 3.07 -2.64 2.55
C GLU A 45 2.91 -1.37 1.70
N LYS A 46 2.21 -0.38 2.22
CA LYS A 46 1.99 0.91 1.53
C LYS A 46 3.28 1.69 1.32
N LEU A 47 4.15 1.76 2.33
CA LEU A 47 5.42 2.48 2.21
C LEU A 47 6.42 1.74 1.30
N ALA A 48 6.42 0.41 1.30
CA ALA A 48 7.34 -0.39 0.50
C ALA A 48 7.18 -0.12 -1.01
N PHE A 49 5.95 0.03 -1.50
CA PHE A 49 5.71 0.46 -2.88
C PHE A 49 5.78 1.99 -3.02
N GLY A 50 5.08 2.74 -2.17
CA GLY A 50 4.92 4.18 -2.30
C GLY A 50 6.26 4.94 -2.30
N VAL A 51 7.15 4.65 -1.35
CA VAL A 51 8.45 5.30 -1.25
C VAL A 51 9.36 4.90 -2.41
N ALA A 52 9.42 3.60 -2.74
CA ALA A 52 10.25 3.10 -3.83
C ALA A 52 9.83 3.71 -5.18
N ALA A 53 8.54 3.80 -5.47
CA ALA A 53 8.02 4.41 -6.69
C ALA A 53 8.38 5.90 -6.78
N TRP A 54 8.24 6.67 -5.70
CA TRP A 54 8.69 8.07 -5.68
C TRP A 54 10.19 8.22 -5.95
N ILE A 55 11.03 7.40 -5.31
CA ILE A 55 12.48 7.40 -5.57
C ILE A 55 12.79 7.08 -7.04
N LEU A 56 12.15 6.04 -7.60
CA LEU A 56 12.34 5.66 -9.00
C LEU A 56 11.86 6.75 -9.97
N PHE A 57 10.81 7.49 -9.62
CA PHE A 57 10.34 8.62 -10.42
C PHE A 57 11.32 9.79 -10.41
N LEU A 58 11.89 10.11 -9.24
CA LEU A 58 12.95 11.12 -9.13
C LEU A 58 14.22 10.72 -9.89
N GLN A 59 14.40 9.44 -10.17
CA GLN A 59 15.45 8.90 -11.04
C GLN A 59 15.03 8.82 -12.52
N GLU A 60 13.86 9.33 -12.90
CA GLU A 60 13.29 9.29 -14.25
C GLU A 60 13.07 7.86 -14.81
N ARG A 61 12.88 6.87 -13.93
CA ARG A 61 12.78 5.44 -14.31
C ARG A 61 11.35 4.94 -14.49
N ILE A 62 10.36 5.69 -14.04
CA ILE A 62 8.93 5.33 -14.14
C ILE A 62 8.09 6.54 -14.56
N ALA A 63 6.90 6.27 -15.09
CA ALA A 63 5.98 7.32 -15.54
C ALA A 63 5.25 8.00 -14.36
N MET A 64 4.88 9.27 -14.54
CA MET A 64 4.13 10.07 -13.55
C MET A 64 2.81 9.41 -13.11
N VAL A 65 2.14 8.65 -13.98
CA VAL A 65 0.91 7.92 -13.61
C VAL A 65 1.13 6.93 -12.47
N VAL A 66 2.31 6.30 -12.40
CA VAL A 66 2.67 5.35 -11.32
C VAL A 66 2.83 6.10 -10.00
N VAL A 67 3.35 7.33 -10.05
CA VAL A 67 3.49 8.21 -8.88
C VAL A 67 2.15 8.62 -8.31
N GLY A 68 1.14 8.83 -9.16
CA GLY A 68 -0.23 9.06 -8.72
C GLY A 68 -0.73 7.95 -7.80
N ALA A 69 -0.56 6.70 -8.21
CA ALA A 69 -0.91 5.53 -7.39
C ALA A 69 -0.03 5.43 -6.13
N ALA A 70 1.28 5.64 -6.24
CA ALA A 70 2.20 5.63 -5.10
C ALA A 70 1.87 6.70 -4.04
N SER A 71 1.35 7.84 -4.46
CA SER A 71 0.93 8.93 -3.58
C SER A 71 -0.30 8.54 -2.76
N VAL A 72 -1.24 7.80 -3.36
CA VAL A 72 -2.39 7.23 -2.64
C VAL A 72 -1.90 6.25 -1.58
N ASP A 73 -0.92 5.40 -1.89
CA ASP A 73 -0.35 4.47 -0.92
C ASP A 73 0.30 5.20 0.26
N ILE A 74 1.08 6.25 0.02
CA ILE A 74 1.65 7.08 1.10
C ILE A 74 0.56 7.71 1.97
N ALA A 75 -0.50 8.24 1.36
CA ALA A 75 -1.63 8.81 2.09
C ALA A 75 -2.32 7.75 2.97
N LEU A 76 -2.55 6.55 2.44
CA LEU A 76 -3.12 5.43 3.19
C LEU A 76 -2.20 4.97 4.31
N ALA A 77 -0.88 4.94 4.11
CA ALA A 77 0.08 4.64 5.18
C ALA A 77 -0.06 5.61 6.36
N VAL A 78 -0.20 6.91 6.08
CA VAL A 78 -0.45 7.94 7.11
C VAL A 78 -1.79 7.69 7.81
N LEU A 79 -2.85 7.37 7.06
CA LEU A 79 -4.18 7.10 7.64
C LEU A 79 -4.17 5.85 8.51
N PHE A 80 -3.53 4.75 8.10
CA PHE A 80 -3.37 3.56 8.92
C PHE A 80 -2.56 3.85 10.19
N PHE A 81 -1.51 4.66 10.10
CA PHE A 81 -0.74 5.07 11.26
C PHE A 81 -1.58 5.88 12.24
N VAL A 82 -2.34 6.87 11.76
CA VAL A 82 -3.26 7.65 12.60
C VAL A 82 -4.30 6.74 13.24
N ALA A 83 -4.94 5.86 12.47
CA ALA A 83 -5.92 4.90 12.97
C ALA A 83 -5.32 3.98 14.05
N TYR A 84 -4.11 3.46 13.85
CA TYR A 84 -3.40 2.64 14.83
C TYR A 84 -3.16 3.36 16.16
N ARG A 85 -2.87 4.66 16.09
CA ARG A 85 -2.61 5.51 17.26
C ARG A 85 -3.89 5.86 18.01
N LEU A 86 -5.01 6.00 17.29
CA LEU A 86 -6.33 6.32 17.84
C LEU A 86 -7.06 5.08 18.37
N ALA A 87 -6.89 3.93 17.72
CA ALA A 87 -7.50 2.65 18.08
C ALA A 87 -6.81 2.02 19.29
N ARG A 88 -6.85 2.67 20.45
CA ARG A 88 -6.30 2.13 21.70
C ARG A 88 -7.41 1.43 22.49
N PRO A 89 -7.14 0.25 23.07
CA PRO A 89 -8.06 -0.33 24.05
C PRO A 89 -8.25 0.65 25.21
N PRO A 90 -9.47 0.76 25.78
CA PRO A 90 -9.67 1.48 27.03
C PRO A 90 -8.77 0.86 28.13
N ALA A 91 -8.17 1.74 28.94
CA ALA A 91 -7.29 1.36 30.05
C ALA A 91 -8.06 0.71 31.20
#